data_AF-A0A7Y3TTP7-F1
#
_entry.id   AF-A0A7Y3TTP7-F1
#
_cell.length_a   1.000
_cell.length_b   1.000
_cell.length_c   1.000
_cell.angle_alpha   90.00
_cell.angle_beta   90.00
_cell.angle_gamma   90.00
#
_symmetry.space_group_name_H-M   'P 1'
#
loop_
_entity.id
_entity.type
_entity.pdbx_description
1 polymer ?
#
loop_
_entity_poly.entity_id
_entity_poly.type
_entity_poly.pdbx_seq_one_letter_code
_entity_poly.pdbx_strand_id
1 'polypeptide(L)'
;MDLDFAVALMIAGCFAIAHPIKPEHAPIQRAQASTKVCNCAEYVHRKHLQVPDLSEYTGEFADHMIAAGYQQVSQPEAGAIARIPPGTPGLTGNTGHVAIIQSVDFDGVPIIHSANSGGNQFDAGCSNVAMERDESYLNQAVTYWAKN
;
A
#
# COMPACT_ATOMS: atom_id res chain seq x y z
N MET A 1 -50.81 -37.28 67.14
CA MET A 1 -50.68 -37.48 65.69
C MET A 1 -51.78 -36.65 65.08
N ASP A 2 -51.42 -35.58 64.39
CA ASP A 2 -52.11 -35.09 63.20
C ASP A 2 -51.23 -33.98 62.63
N LEU A 3 -50.85 -34.17 61.37
CA LEU A 3 -49.81 -33.46 60.63
C LEU A 3 -50.52 -32.78 59.46
N ASP A 4 -51.01 -31.56 59.66
CA ASP A 4 -51.62 -30.79 58.57
C ASP A 4 -50.58 -29.85 57.94
N PHE A 5 -50.09 -30.30 56.79
CA PHE A 5 -49.32 -29.51 55.83
C PHE A 5 -50.28 -28.64 55.00
N ALA A 6 -50.27 -27.33 55.21
CA ALA A 6 -50.96 -26.38 54.34
C ALA A 6 -49.93 -25.55 53.54
N VAL A 7 -50.02 -25.73 52.22
CA VAL A 7 -49.24 -25.09 51.16
C VAL A 7 -49.54 -23.59 51.09
N ALA A 8 -48.51 -22.75 51.20
CA ALA A 8 -48.60 -21.31 50.90
C ALA A 8 -47.87 -21.00 49.59
N LEU A 9 -48.66 -20.80 48.53
CA LEU A 9 -48.22 -20.44 47.19
C LEU A 9 -47.92 -18.94 47.16
N MET A 10 -46.64 -18.56 47.19
CA MET A 10 -46.22 -17.17 46.97
C MET A 10 -45.92 -16.95 45.49
N ILE A 11 -46.84 -16.30 44.79
CA ILE A 11 -46.63 -15.80 43.42
C ILE A 11 -45.78 -14.53 43.52
N ALA A 12 -44.46 -14.69 43.39
CA ALA A 12 -43.56 -13.57 43.20
C ALA A 12 -43.59 -13.17 41.71
N GLY A 13 -44.21 -12.02 41.43
CA GLY A 13 -44.23 -11.42 40.10
C GLY A 13 -42.84 -10.99 39.66
N CYS A 14 -42.29 -11.66 38.65
CA CYS A 14 -41.09 -11.21 37.95
C CYS A 14 -41.44 -10.03 37.04
N PHE A 15 -41.16 -8.80 37.47
CA PHE A 15 -41.04 -7.67 36.56
C PHE A 15 -39.78 -7.84 35.73
N ALA A 16 -39.94 -8.31 34.49
CA ALA A 16 -38.87 -8.30 33.51
C ALA A 16 -38.59 -6.85 33.09
N ILE A 17 -37.46 -6.31 33.56
CA ILE A 17 -36.93 -5.02 33.09
C ILE A 17 -36.43 -5.27 31.66
N ALA A 18 -37.23 -4.88 30.67
CA ALA A 18 -36.81 -4.87 29.27
C ALA A 18 -35.72 -3.79 29.09
N HIS A 19 -34.46 -4.20 29.05
CA HIS A 19 -33.39 -3.31 28.62
C HIS A 19 -33.54 -3.01 27.12
N PRO A 20 -33.36 -1.75 26.68
CA PRO A 20 -33.31 -1.44 25.26
C PRO A 20 -32.10 -2.14 24.64
N ILE A 21 -32.36 -3.04 23.70
CA ILE A 21 -31.34 -3.68 22.87
C ILE A 21 -30.75 -2.56 22.01
N LYS A 22 -29.51 -2.17 22.32
CA LYS A 22 -28.74 -1.25 21.47
C LYS A 22 -28.60 -1.96 20.11
N PRO A 23 -29.01 -1.35 18.98
CA PRO A 23 -28.80 -1.98 17.69
C PRO A 23 -27.30 -2.20 17.52
N GLU A 24 -26.91 -3.47 17.54
CA GLU A 24 -25.58 -3.91 17.19
C GLU A 24 -25.40 -3.56 15.72
N HIS A 25 -24.64 -2.49 15.45
CA HIS A 25 -24.25 -2.17 14.10
C HIS A 25 -23.48 -3.38 13.57
N ALA A 26 -24.10 -4.12 12.65
CA ALA A 26 -23.40 -5.14 11.89
C ALA A 26 -22.08 -4.54 11.38
N PRO A 27 -20.94 -5.23 11.53
CA PRO A 27 -19.68 -4.71 11.04
C PRO A 27 -19.86 -4.40 9.56
N ILE A 28 -19.69 -3.12 9.20
CA ILE A 28 -19.67 -2.71 7.80
C ILE A 28 -18.52 -3.52 7.17
N GLN A 29 -18.85 -4.54 6.38
CA GLN A 29 -17.89 -5.22 5.52
C GLN A 29 -17.33 -4.16 4.59
N ARG A 30 -16.16 -3.61 4.94
CA ARG A 30 -15.38 -2.81 4.00
C ARG A 30 -15.12 -3.73 2.81
N ALA A 31 -15.62 -3.35 1.63
CA ALA A 31 -15.30 -4.03 0.40
C ALA A 31 -13.77 -4.21 0.35
N GLN A 32 -13.30 -5.46 0.34
CA GLN A 32 -11.89 -5.72 0.14
C GLN A 32 -11.57 -5.21 -1.26
N ALA A 33 -10.67 -4.23 -1.35
CA ALA A 33 -10.22 -3.70 -2.63
C ALA A 33 -9.75 -4.89 -3.49
N SER A 34 -10.28 -5.03 -4.71
CA SER A 34 -9.88 -6.11 -5.61
C SER A 34 -8.37 -6.04 -5.82
N THR A 35 -7.68 -7.14 -5.53
CA THR A 35 -6.24 -7.23 -5.71
C THR A 35 -5.94 -7.49 -7.19
N LYS A 36 -5.01 -6.73 -7.78
CA LYS A 36 -4.64 -6.83 -9.20
C LYS A 36 -3.13 -6.98 -9.33
N VAL A 37 -2.68 -7.68 -10.38
CA VAL A 37 -1.28 -7.63 -10.83
C VAL A 37 -1.03 -6.26 -11.47
N CYS A 38 -0.14 -5.48 -10.86
CA CYS A 38 0.19 -4.13 -11.32
C CYS A 38 1.50 -4.13 -12.12
N ASN A 39 1.62 -3.21 -13.08
CA ASN A 39 2.93 -2.81 -13.59
C ASN A 39 3.60 -1.83 -12.58
N CYS A 40 4.89 -1.56 -12.77
CA CYS A 40 5.68 -0.74 -11.87
C CYS A 40 5.18 0.71 -11.77
N ALA A 41 4.75 1.32 -12.88
CA ALA A 41 4.22 2.68 -12.92
C ALA A 41 2.82 2.79 -12.28
N GLU A 42 1.94 1.83 -12.51
CA GLU A 42 0.63 1.74 -11.88
C GLU A 42 0.77 1.64 -10.35
N TYR A 43 1.75 0.87 -9.88
CA TYR A 43 2.04 0.77 -8.44
C TYR A 43 2.49 2.12 -7.85
N VAL A 44 3.41 2.83 -8.52
CA VAL A 44 3.85 4.17 -8.11
C VAL A 44 2.68 5.15 -8.07
N HIS A 45 1.83 5.18 -9.10
CA HIS A 45 0.61 6.01 -9.14
C HIS A 45 -0.33 5.70 -7.98
N ARG A 46 -0.59 4.41 -7.69
CA ARG A 46 -1.47 3.99 -6.59
C ARG A 46 -0.92 4.38 -5.22
N LYS A 47 0.41 4.36 -5.05
CA LYS A 47 1.09 4.79 -3.83
C LYS A 47 1.14 6.31 -3.68
N HIS A 48 1.37 6.99 -4.78
CA HIS A 48 1.50 8.43 -4.85
C HIS A 48 0.43 8.95 -5.81
N LEU A 49 -0.83 9.04 -5.34
CA LEU A 49 -2.00 9.42 -6.15
C LEU A 49 -1.89 10.77 -6.89
N GLN A 50 -0.85 11.55 -6.58
CA GLN A 50 -0.54 12.83 -7.21
C GLN A 50 0.42 12.69 -8.40
N VAL A 51 1.10 11.55 -8.52
CA VAL A 51 1.92 11.17 -9.68
C VAL A 51 0.97 10.50 -10.68
N PRO A 52 0.88 10.93 -11.94
CA PRO A 52 0.04 10.27 -12.94
C PRO A 52 0.50 8.82 -13.18
N ASP A 53 -0.34 7.98 -13.80
CA ASP A 53 0.10 6.64 -14.20
C ASP A 53 1.17 6.76 -15.30
N LEU A 54 2.43 6.47 -14.93
CA LEU A 54 3.59 6.67 -15.80
C LEU A 54 3.75 5.56 -16.86
N SER A 55 2.83 4.59 -16.94
CA SER A 55 2.95 3.41 -17.81
C SER A 55 2.88 3.73 -19.30
N GLU A 56 2.32 4.88 -19.68
CA GLU A 56 2.20 5.33 -21.07
C GLU A 56 3.33 6.28 -21.51
N TYR A 57 4.25 6.66 -20.63
CA TYR A 57 5.10 7.84 -20.83
C TYR A 57 6.59 7.49 -21.00
N THR A 58 7.06 7.56 -22.24
CA THR A 58 8.49 7.38 -22.57
C THR A 58 9.27 8.70 -22.66
N GLY A 59 8.60 9.85 -22.84
CA GLY A 59 9.24 11.16 -23.09
C GLY A 59 8.97 12.26 -22.06
N GLU A 60 7.89 12.20 -21.27
CA GLU A 60 7.41 13.34 -20.45
C GLU A 60 7.52 13.09 -18.93
N PHE A 61 8.29 12.08 -18.51
CA PHE A 61 8.38 11.70 -17.09
C PHE A 61 8.76 12.86 -16.17
N ALA A 62 9.78 13.63 -16.56
CA ALA A 62 10.26 14.76 -15.77
C ALA A 62 9.18 15.83 -15.55
N ASP A 63 8.46 16.20 -16.61
CA ASP A 63 7.42 17.24 -16.55
C ASP A 63 6.25 16.81 -15.65
N HIS A 64 5.86 15.53 -15.71
CA HIS A 64 4.84 14.98 -14.83
C HIS A 64 5.28 14.94 -13.36
N MET A 65 6.53 14.58 -13.09
CA MET A 65 7.07 14.61 -11.73
C MET A 65 7.08 16.04 -11.18
N ILE A 66 7.52 17.01 -11.98
CA ILE A 66 7.49 18.43 -11.62
C ILE A 66 6.05 18.89 -11.36
N ALA A 67 5.10 18.56 -12.24
CA ALA A 67 3.69 18.89 -12.06
C ALA A 67 3.07 18.25 -10.80
N ALA A 68 3.55 17.07 -10.40
CA ALA A 68 3.18 16.37 -9.18
C ALA A 68 3.88 16.93 -7.91
N GLY A 69 4.71 17.97 -8.06
CA GLY A 69 5.42 18.62 -6.96
C GLY A 69 6.73 17.93 -6.54
N TYR A 70 7.27 17.06 -7.40
CA TYR A 70 8.56 16.42 -7.18
C TYR A 70 9.69 17.22 -7.81
N GLN A 71 10.88 17.09 -7.22
CA GLN A 71 12.12 17.65 -7.73
C GLN A 71 13.13 16.54 -7.94
N GLN A 72 13.90 16.65 -9.03
CA GLN A 72 14.98 15.70 -9.26
C GLN A 72 16.09 15.94 -8.23
N VAL A 73 16.51 14.88 -7.55
CA VAL A 73 17.62 14.88 -6.59
C VAL A 73 18.78 14.04 -7.11
N SER A 74 19.98 14.31 -6.59
CA SER A 74 21.22 13.69 -7.07
C SER A 74 21.56 12.37 -6.40
N GLN A 75 20.86 12.01 -5.32
CA GLN A 75 21.11 10.80 -4.52
C GLN A 75 19.78 10.12 -4.18
N PRO A 76 19.77 8.79 -3.99
CA PRO A 76 18.60 8.10 -3.49
C PRO A 76 18.28 8.57 -2.06
N GLU A 77 16.99 8.70 -1.75
CA GLU A 77 16.53 9.00 -0.40
C GLU A 77 15.17 8.34 -0.14
N ALA A 78 14.85 8.11 1.13
CA ALA A 78 13.60 7.47 1.52
C ALA A 78 12.38 8.27 1.06
N GLY A 79 11.44 7.62 0.41
CA GLY A 79 10.23 8.22 -0.15
C GLY A 79 10.38 8.79 -1.56
N ALA A 80 11.60 8.86 -2.11
CA ALA A 80 11.81 9.28 -3.49
C ALA A 80 11.36 8.19 -4.49
N ILE A 81 11.02 8.62 -5.70
CA ILE A 81 10.74 7.74 -6.84
C ILE A 81 12.00 7.67 -7.68
N ALA A 82 12.48 6.45 -7.92
CA ALA A 82 13.59 6.18 -8.81
C ALA A 82 13.07 5.72 -10.18
N ARG A 83 13.72 6.18 -11.24
CA ARG A 83 13.45 5.77 -12.63
C ARG A 83 14.72 5.28 -13.29
N ILE A 84 14.67 4.06 -13.80
CA ILE A 84 15.62 3.52 -14.76
C ILE A 84 15.05 3.77 -16.17
N PRO A 85 15.73 4.54 -17.03
CA PRO A 85 15.21 4.85 -18.35
C PRO A 85 15.18 3.59 -19.25
N PRO A 86 14.25 3.53 -20.22
CA PRO A 86 14.23 2.47 -21.22
C PRO A 86 15.58 2.29 -21.94
N GLY A 87 15.97 1.05 -22.18
CA GLY A 87 17.20 0.71 -22.88
C GLY A 87 18.48 0.84 -22.05
N THR A 88 18.39 1.07 -20.74
CA THR A 88 19.58 1.10 -19.86
C THR A 88 20.30 -0.25 -19.88
N PRO A 89 21.54 -0.33 -20.42
CA PRO A 89 22.24 -1.60 -20.60
C PRO A 89 22.39 -2.36 -19.29
N GLY A 90 21.98 -3.63 -19.29
CA GLY A 90 22.10 -4.53 -18.15
C GLY A 90 21.06 -4.35 -17.04
N LEU A 91 20.18 -3.32 -17.11
CA LEU A 91 19.17 -3.07 -16.07
C LEU A 91 17.74 -3.25 -16.57
N THR A 92 17.41 -2.70 -17.73
CA THR A 92 16.06 -2.75 -18.29
C THR A 92 16.11 -2.94 -19.79
N GLY A 93 15.15 -3.69 -20.34
CA GLY A 93 14.91 -3.71 -21.78
C GLY A 93 14.27 -2.40 -22.28
N ASN A 94 13.40 -2.50 -23.29
CA ASN A 94 12.81 -1.32 -23.96
C ASN A 94 11.74 -0.58 -23.15
N THR A 95 11.41 -1.01 -21.94
CA THR A 95 10.30 -0.45 -21.15
C THR A 95 10.74 0.47 -20.02
N GLY A 96 12.00 0.40 -19.59
CA GLY A 96 12.45 1.06 -18.36
C GLY A 96 11.85 0.42 -17.11
N HIS A 97 12.06 1.06 -15.96
CA HIS A 97 11.48 0.64 -14.69
C HIS A 97 11.36 1.83 -13.73
N VAL A 98 10.35 1.79 -12.85
CA VAL A 98 10.15 2.80 -11.81
C VAL A 98 9.87 2.13 -10.47
N ALA A 99 10.41 2.68 -9.40
CA ALA A 99 10.28 2.14 -8.07
C ALA A 99 10.24 3.25 -7.03
N ILE A 100 9.72 2.92 -5.85
CA ILE A 100 9.76 3.81 -4.68
C ILE A 100 10.97 3.38 -3.84
N ILE A 101 11.79 4.34 -3.42
CA ILE A 101 12.85 4.07 -2.45
C ILE A 101 12.21 4.02 -1.07
N GLN A 102 12.13 2.84 -0.47
CA GLN A 102 11.58 2.66 0.86
C GLN A 102 12.53 3.22 1.93
N SER A 103 13.82 2.94 1.78
CA SER A 103 14.90 3.41 2.63
C SER A 103 16.24 3.30 1.89
N VAL A 104 17.28 3.89 2.44
CA VAL A 104 18.66 3.77 1.94
C VAL A 104 19.50 3.17 3.06
N ASP A 105 20.22 2.10 2.75
CA ASP A 105 21.07 1.41 3.71
C ASP A 105 22.34 2.24 4.00
N PHE A 106 23.11 1.85 5.02
CA PHE A 106 24.26 2.63 5.50
C PHE A 106 25.37 2.82 4.43
N ASP A 107 25.45 1.93 3.47
CA ASP A 107 26.39 1.95 2.34
C ASP A 107 25.86 2.72 1.13
N GLY A 108 24.67 3.32 1.24
CA GLY A 108 24.02 4.10 0.20
C GLY A 108 23.15 3.29 -0.75
N VAL A 109 23.07 1.95 -0.60
CA VAL A 109 22.25 1.14 -1.50
C VAL A 109 20.78 1.26 -1.13
N PRO A 110 19.89 1.61 -2.08
CA PRO A 110 18.48 1.75 -1.80
C PRO A 110 17.81 0.38 -1.61
N ILE A 111 16.86 0.35 -0.68
CA ILE A 111 15.83 -0.68 -0.60
C ILE A 111 14.64 -0.17 -1.41
N ILE A 112 14.39 -0.82 -2.55
CA ILE A 112 13.33 -0.46 -3.47
C ILE A 112 12.05 -1.19 -3.13
N HIS A 113 10.93 -0.54 -3.41
CA HIS A 113 9.59 -1.09 -3.32
C HIS A 113 8.93 -0.92 -4.68
N SER A 114 8.65 -2.03 -5.37
CA SER A 114 8.15 -1.99 -6.74
C SER A 114 7.26 -3.19 -7.08
N ALA A 115 6.33 -2.98 -8.01
CA ALA A 115 5.57 -4.07 -8.61
C ALA A 115 6.26 -4.59 -9.87
N ASN A 116 5.98 -5.84 -10.22
CA ASN A 116 6.47 -6.51 -11.43
C ASN A 116 7.99 -6.83 -11.44
N SER A 117 8.63 -6.84 -10.28
CA SER A 117 10.02 -7.31 -10.10
C SER A 117 10.11 -8.75 -9.55
N GLY A 118 9.03 -9.53 -9.66
CA GLY A 118 9.02 -10.95 -9.21
C GLY A 118 8.56 -11.18 -7.76
N GLY A 119 8.00 -10.18 -7.09
CA GLY A 119 7.41 -10.32 -5.75
C GLY A 119 5.96 -10.81 -5.73
N ASN A 120 5.50 -11.24 -4.55
CA ASN A 120 4.13 -11.69 -4.29
C ASN A 120 3.47 -10.97 -3.09
N GLN A 121 4.06 -9.86 -2.65
CA GLN A 121 3.53 -9.09 -1.54
C GLN A 121 2.33 -8.25 -2.00
N PHE A 122 1.41 -8.02 -1.06
CA PHE A 122 0.24 -7.18 -1.29
C PHE A 122 0.47 -5.77 -0.74
N ASP A 123 0.35 -4.76 -1.61
CA ASP A 123 0.50 -3.37 -1.22
C ASP A 123 -0.17 -2.41 -2.21
N ALA A 124 -0.80 -1.35 -1.71
CA ALA A 124 -1.54 -0.34 -2.51
C ALA A 124 -2.55 -0.92 -3.54
N GLY A 125 -3.12 -2.10 -3.28
CA GLY A 125 -4.04 -2.79 -4.21
C GLY A 125 -3.35 -3.68 -5.25
N CYS A 126 -2.01 -3.74 -5.24
CA CYS A 126 -1.19 -4.58 -6.10
C CYS A 126 -0.79 -5.87 -5.37
N SER A 127 -0.84 -7.02 -6.07
CA SER A 127 -0.55 -8.33 -5.47
C SER A 127 0.79 -8.95 -5.90
N ASN A 128 1.65 -8.18 -6.58
CA ASN A 128 2.90 -8.63 -7.17
C ASN A 128 4.06 -7.68 -6.81
N VAL A 129 4.07 -7.24 -5.55
CA VAL A 129 5.04 -6.26 -5.05
C VAL A 129 6.23 -6.96 -4.41
N ALA A 130 7.42 -6.43 -4.64
CA ALA A 130 8.68 -6.85 -4.04
C ALA A 130 9.31 -5.68 -3.27
N MET A 131 9.99 -6.02 -2.18
CA MET A 131 10.90 -5.13 -1.48
C MET A 131 12.28 -5.77 -1.48
N GLU A 132 13.26 -5.09 -2.06
CA GLU A 132 14.61 -5.65 -2.26
C GLU A 132 15.67 -4.56 -2.17
N ARG A 133 16.87 -4.94 -1.72
CA ARG A 133 18.06 -4.08 -1.78
C ARG A 133 18.68 -4.27 -3.17
N ASP A 134 18.82 -3.19 -3.94
CA ASP A 134 19.28 -3.28 -5.34
C ASP A 134 20.32 -2.21 -5.70
N GLU A 135 21.55 -2.68 -5.97
CA GLU A 135 22.69 -1.84 -6.36
C GLU A 135 22.55 -1.27 -7.77
N SER A 136 21.70 -1.85 -8.61
CA SER A 136 21.44 -1.35 -9.96
C SER A 136 20.95 0.09 -9.97
N TYR A 137 20.29 0.51 -8.88
CA TYR A 137 19.77 1.85 -8.74
C TYR A 137 20.87 2.89 -8.56
N LEU A 138 22.08 2.50 -8.15
CA LEU A 138 23.23 3.42 -8.09
C LEU A 138 23.84 3.73 -9.47
N ASN A 139 23.30 3.16 -10.55
CA ASN A 139 23.73 3.46 -11.90
C ASN A 139 23.49 4.94 -12.26
N GLN A 140 24.43 5.56 -12.97
CA GLN A 140 24.38 6.98 -13.35
C GLN A 140 23.19 7.35 -14.25
N ALA A 141 22.58 6.37 -14.93
CA ALA A 141 21.38 6.58 -15.73
C ALA A 141 20.11 6.70 -14.89
N VAL A 142 20.13 6.27 -13.62
CA VAL A 142 18.97 6.35 -12.74
C VAL A 142 18.72 7.79 -12.31
N THR A 143 17.47 8.22 -12.40
CA THR A 143 17.04 9.52 -11.88
C THR A 143 16.18 9.34 -10.65
N TYR A 144 16.34 10.23 -9.67
CA TYR A 144 15.63 10.22 -8.40
C TYR A 144 14.77 11.45 -8.27
N TRP A 145 13.56 11.28 -7.77
CA TRP A 145 12.57 12.35 -7.69
C TRP A 145 11.98 12.35 -6.29
N ALA A 146 12.29 13.39 -5.52
CA ALA A 146 11.86 13.56 -4.16
C ALA A 146 10.77 14.62 -4.06
N LYS A 147 9.93 14.52 -3.02
CA LYS A 147 8.90 15.51 -2.73
C LYS A 147 9.39 16.43 -1.63
N ASN A 148 9.33 17.74 -1.88
CA ASN A 148 9.62 18.77 -0.88
C ASN A 148 8.57 18.83 0.23
#